data_AF-A0A838Y9S0-F1
#
_entry.id   AF-A0A838Y9S0-F1
#
_cell.length_a   1.000
_cell.length_b   1.000
_cell.length_c   1.000
_cell.angle_alpha   90.00
_cell.angle_beta   90.00
_cell.angle_gamma   90.00
#
_symmetry.space_group_name_H-M   'P 1'
#
loop_
_entity.id
_entity.type
_entity.pdbx_description
1 polymer ?
#
loop_
_entity_poly.entity_id
_entity_poly.type
_entity_poly.pdbx_seq_one_letter_code
_entity_poly.pdbx_strand_id
1 'polypeptide(L)'
;MHGGKSTGPKNQRGNKNAARPGSLYSQYLTKEEQAIAASLELGSVDEELRLTRIRLMRALQLEQERGDTLELVETVERSGGGPMAAGDEEKRQVKDYATLIDRLTGRIESLELRRVQILAIQADTDLKRGKNVRDGEMNQVDVELKRLEIDKQTRAKQLSSGAVTNNIMPVPTADSVDSWEQVASAQQDKTLGR
;
A
#
# COMPACT_ATOMS: atom_id res chain seq x y z
N MET A 1 26.01 17.44 -4.51
CA MET A 1 25.09 17.86 -5.59
C MET A 1 23.73 17.17 -5.37
N HIS A 2 22.92 17.61 -4.40
CA HIS A 2 21.74 18.49 -4.57
C HIS A 2 20.79 18.06 -5.69
N GLY A 3 19.83 17.20 -5.32
CA GLY A 3 18.65 16.87 -6.10
C GLY A 3 17.71 18.06 -6.20
N GLY A 4 17.23 18.31 -7.43
CA GLY A 4 16.31 19.40 -7.72
C GLY A 4 14.99 19.23 -6.98
N LYS A 5 14.61 20.26 -6.21
CA LYS A 5 13.23 20.40 -5.71
C LYS A 5 12.32 20.64 -6.90
N SER A 6 11.51 19.65 -7.26
CA SER A 6 10.36 19.85 -8.13
C SER A 6 9.40 20.83 -7.43
N THR A 7 9.43 22.09 -7.85
CA THR A 7 8.41 23.07 -7.48
C THR A 7 7.15 22.72 -8.27
N GLY A 8 6.26 21.94 -7.63
CA GLY A 8 4.93 21.67 -8.17
C GLY A 8 4.14 22.95 -8.49
N PRO A 9 3.05 22.85 -9.26
CA PRO A 9 2.36 23.99 -9.85
C PRO A 9 1.88 24.98 -8.78
N LYS A 10 2.23 26.26 -8.94
CA LYS A 10 2.02 27.34 -7.96
C LYS A 10 0.57 27.82 -7.83
N ASN A 11 -0.36 27.30 -8.63
CA ASN A 11 -1.78 27.69 -8.66
C ASN A 11 -2.69 26.47 -8.45
N GLN A 12 -2.86 26.06 -7.19
CA GLN A 12 -3.90 25.09 -6.77
C GLN A 12 -5.26 25.74 -6.48
N ARG A 13 -5.43 27.03 -6.80
CA ARG A 13 -6.71 27.73 -6.68
C ARG A 13 -7.45 27.67 -8.01
N GLY A 14 -8.27 26.63 -8.21
CA GLY A 14 -9.24 26.71 -9.31
C GLY A 14 -9.90 25.44 -9.80
N ASN A 15 -9.55 24.24 -9.33
CA ASN A 15 -10.30 23.07 -9.77
C ASN A 15 -11.57 22.89 -8.90
N LYS A 16 -12.61 23.68 -9.20
CA LYS A 16 -13.95 23.54 -8.61
C LYS A 16 -14.60 22.16 -8.92
N ASN A 17 -13.98 21.37 -9.80
CA ASN A 17 -14.40 20.01 -10.16
C ASN A 17 -13.52 18.92 -9.52
N ALA A 18 -12.43 19.24 -8.80
CA ALA A 18 -11.50 18.23 -8.25
C ALA A 18 -11.87 17.67 -6.88
N ALA A 19 -12.83 18.24 -6.15
CA ALA A 19 -13.05 17.83 -4.78
C ALA A 19 -14.48 18.13 -4.31
N ARG A 20 -15.47 17.61 -5.02
CA ARG A 20 -16.76 17.35 -4.37
C ARG A 20 -16.80 15.86 -4.06
N PRO A 21 -16.66 15.46 -2.79
CA PRO A 21 -16.85 14.07 -2.39
C PRO A 21 -18.34 13.78 -2.57
N GLY A 22 -18.64 13.13 -3.68
CA GLY A 22 -19.99 12.94 -4.16
C GLY A 22 -19.87 12.23 -5.49
N SER A 23 -19.92 10.91 -5.43
CA SER A 23 -19.96 10.03 -6.59
C SER A 23 -20.89 10.61 -7.66
N LEU A 24 -20.57 10.38 -8.94
CA LEU A 24 -21.31 10.86 -10.12
C LEU A 24 -22.85 10.63 -10.03
N TYR A 25 -23.28 9.74 -9.14
CA TYR A 25 -24.66 9.36 -8.86
C TYR A 25 -25.30 10.03 -7.63
N SER A 26 -24.61 10.95 -6.95
CA SER A 26 -25.08 11.67 -5.76
C SER A 26 -26.43 12.37 -5.97
N GLN A 27 -26.71 12.83 -7.19
CA GLN A 27 -27.99 13.42 -7.59
C GLN A 27 -29.19 12.45 -7.52
N TYR A 28 -28.94 11.14 -7.51
CA TYR A 28 -29.98 10.11 -7.46
C TYR A 28 -30.12 9.45 -6.09
N LEU A 29 -29.34 9.88 -5.10
CA LEU A 29 -29.34 9.34 -3.74
C LEU A 29 -30.25 10.19 -2.84
N THR A 30 -30.98 9.54 -1.94
CA THR A 30 -31.68 10.23 -0.85
C THR A 30 -30.67 10.90 0.08
N LYS A 31 -31.11 11.84 0.92
CA LYS A 31 -30.21 12.55 1.85
C LYS A 31 -29.48 11.61 2.81
N GLU A 32 -30.14 10.52 3.21
CA GLU A 32 -29.57 9.47 4.06
C GLU A 32 -28.53 8.64 3.30
N GLU A 33 -28.85 8.26 2.05
CA GLU A 33 -27.93 7.53 1.17
C GLU A 33 -26.69 8.37 0.79
N GLN A 34 -26.84 9.69 0.65
CA GLN A 34 -25.74 10.61 0.38
C GLN A 34 -24.74 10.67 1.54
N ALA A 35 -25.22 10.66 2.78
CA ALA A 35 -24.35 10.68 3.96
C ALA A 35 -23.51 9.38 4.07
N ILE A 36 -24.10 8.24 3.69
CA ILE A 36 -23.41 6.96 3.63
C ILE A 36 -22.44 6.92 2.45
N ALA A 37 -22.82 7.46 1.29
CA ALA A 37 -21.96 7.52 0.11
C ALA A 37 -20.74 8.45 0.29
N ALA A 38 -20.88 9.55 1.05
CA ALA A 38 -19.81 10.51 1.28
C ALA A 38 -18.69 9.98 2.19
N SER A 39 -18.94 8.93 2.98
CA SER A 39 -17.94 8.29 3.83
C SER A 39 -17.14 7.19 3.11
N LEU A 40 -17.40 6.97 1.81
CA LEU A 40 -16.85 5.87 1.04
C LEU A 40 -15.85 6.37 -0.01
N GLU A 41 -14.73 5.66 -0.17
CA GLU A 41 -13.67 5.99 -1.12
C GLU A 41 -14.04 5.58 -2.56
N LEU A 42 -14.03 6.58 -3.46
CA LEU A 42 -14.41 6.46 -4.86
C LEU A 42 -13.45 5.61 -5.69
N GLY A 43 -13.99 4.58 -6.37
CA GLY A 43 -13.26 3.70 -7.29
C GLY A 43 -13.07 2.26 -6.82
N SER A 44 -13.76 1.84 -5.75
CA SER A 44 -13.71 0.47 -5.23
C SER A 44 -14.85 -0.40 -5.79
N VAL A 45 -14.58 -1.70 -5.95
CA VAL A 45 -15.61 -2.72 -6.33
C VAL A 45 -16.82 -2.66 -5.39
N ASP A 46 -16.60 -2.28 -4.13
CA ASP A 46 -17.63 -2.14 -3.11
C ASP A 46 -18.63 -1.01 -3.40
N GLU A 47 -18.23 0.05 -4.08
CA GLU A 47 -19.15 1.12 -4.51
C GLU A 47 -20.04 0.69 -5.67
N GLU A 48 -19.46 0.00 -6.65
CA GLU A 48 -20.24 -0.55 -7.75
C GLU A 48 -21.24 -1.58 -7.21
N LEU A 49 -20.86 -2.39 -6.22
CA LEU A 49 -21.77 -3.31 -5.53
C LEU A 49 -22.92 -2.56 -4.87
N ARG A 50 -22.63 -1.50 -4.09
CA ARG A 50 -23.68 -0.70 -3.44
C ARG A 50 -24.63 -0.06 -4.44
N LEU A 51 -24.09 0.56 -5.49
CA LEU A 51 -24.91 1.18 -6.53
C LEU A 51 -25.79 0.15 -7.24
N THR A 52 -25.24 -1.02 -7.57
CA THR A 52 -25.98 -2.08 -8.26
C THR A 52 -27.09 -2.65 -7.38
N ARG A 53 -26.85 -2.81 -6.07
CA ARG A 53 -27.88 -3.17 -5.08
C ARG A 53 -28.98 -2.13 -4.96
N ILE A 54 -28.65 -0.84 -4.90
CA ILE A 54 -29.66 0.24 -4.87
C ILE A 54 -30.52 0.18 -6.13
N ARG A 55 -29.91 0.00 -7.31
CA ARG A 55 -30.64 -0.14 -8.57
C ARG A 55 -31.55 -1.37 -8.59
N LEU A 56 -31.09 -2.49 -8.03
CA LEU A 56 -31.90 -3.71 -7.90
C LEU A 56 -33.11 -3.47 -6.99
N MET A 57 -32.91 -2.85 -5.83
CA MET A 57 -34.01 -2.52 -4.92
C MET A 57 -35.06 -1.62 -5.59
N ARG A 58 -34.61 -0.62 -6.36
CA ARG A 58 -35.52 0.24 -7.13
C ARG A 58 -36.25 -0.51 -8.24
N ALA A 59 -35.58 -1.43 -8.94
CA ALA A 59 -36.19 -2.25 -9.97
C ALA A 59 -37.28 -3.17 -9.38
N LEU A 60 -37.01 -3.82 -8.24
CA LEU A 60 -37.98 -4.64 -7.51
C LEU A 60 -39.17 -3.82 -6.99
N GLN A 61 -38.90 -2.61 -6.49
CA GLN A 61 -39.97 -1.71 -6.05
C GLN A 61 -40.86 -1.28 -7.22
N LEU A 62 -40.27 -0.89 -8.36
CA LEU A 62 -41.02 -0.52 -9.56
C LEU A 62 -41.80 -1.70 -10.13
N GLU A 63 -41.22 -2.90 -10.12
CA GLU A 63 -41.92 -4.13 -10.49
C GLU A 63 -43.14 -4.37 -9.60
N GLN A 64 -43.02 -4.17 -8.29
CA GLN A 64 -44.14 -4.33 -7.36
C GLN A 64 -45.21 -3.24 -7.53
N GLU A 65 -44.80 -1.98 -7.73
CA GLU A 65 -45.71 -0.84 -7.88
C GLU A 65 -46.44 -0.83 -9.21
N ARG A 66 -45.75 -1.24 -10.28
CA ARG A 66 -46.24 -1.11 -11.66
C ARG A 66 -46.63 -2.42 -12.30
N GLY A 67 -46.04 -3.55 -11.91
CA GLY A 67 -46.34 -4.88 -12.46
C GLY A 67 -46.48 -4.86 -13.99
N ASP A 68 -47.62 -5.36 -14.47
CA ASP A 68 -47.96 -5.44 -15.89
C ASP A 68 -48.62 -4.16 -16.45
N THR A 69 -48.43 -3.00 -15.83
CA THR A 69 -49.00 -1.75 -16.35
C THR A 69 -48.28 -1.30 -17.63
N LEU A 70 -49.07 -0.85 -18.60
CA LEU A 70 -48.57 -0.33 -19.86
C LEU A 70 -47.94 1.05 -19.65
N GLU A 71 -46.63 1.15 -19.90
CA GLU A 71 -45.90 2.40 -19.89
C GLU A 71 -45.76 2.96 -21.30
N LEU A 72 -45.83 4.29 -21.45
CA LEU A 72 -45.54 4.94 -22.73
C LEU A 72 -44.06 4.76 -23.06
N VAL A 73 -43.78 4.07 -24.16
CA VAL A 73 -42.41 3.78 -24.61
C VAL A 73 -41.97 4.77 -25.69
N GLU A 74 -42.89 5.13 -26.58
CA GLU A 74 -42.58 5.94 -27.75
C GLU A 74 -43.80 6.77 -28.15
N THR A 75 -43.53 8.01 -28.55
CA THR A 75 -44.50 8.91 -29.14
C THR A 75 -43.98 9.31 -30.51
N VAL A 76 -44.74 9.03 -31.55
CA VAL A 76 -44.41 9.38 -32.93
C VAL A 76 -45.31 10.53 -33.33
N GLU A 77 -44.74 11.74 -33.31
CA GLU A 77 -45.42 12.94 -33.82
C GLU A 77 -45.30 12.98 -35.34
N ARG A 78 -46.43 12.97 -36.05
CA ARG A 78 -46.45 13.03 -37.52
C ARG A 78 -46.94 14.40 -37.96
N SER A 79 -45.99 15.33 -38.11
CA SER A 79 -46.28 16.63 -38.72
C SER A 79 -46.11 16.55 -40.24
N GLY A 80 -47.19 16.83 -40.97
CA GLY A 80 -47.17 16.96 -42.43
C GLY A 80 -47.94 15.87 -43.16
N GLY A 81 -49.18 16.18 -43.47
CA GLY A 81 -49.94 15.50 -44.51
C GLY A 81 -51.36 16.06 -44.54
N GLY A 82 -51.95 16.12 -45.73
CA GLY A 82 -53.28 16.68 -45.93
C GLY A 82 -54.37 15.95 -45.13
N PRO A 83 -55.67 16.24 -45.37
CA PRO A 83 -56.78 15.76 -44.54
C PRO A 83 -56.93 14.23 -44.38
N MET A 84 -56.09 13.40 -45.02
CA MET A 84 -56.02 11.94 -44.87
C MET A 84 -54.72 11.42 -44.24
N ALA A 85 -53.88 12.28 -43.68
CA ALA A 85 -52.65 11.84 -43.02
C ALA A 85 -52.94 11.14 -41.68
N ALA A 86 -52.19 10.07 -41.40
CA ALA A 86 -52.22 9.41 -40.10
C ALA A 86 -51.74 10.38 -39.01
N GLY A 87 -52.55 10.54 -37.96
CA GLY A 87 -52.23 11.38 -36.81
C GLY A 87 -51.13 10.81 -35.92
N ASP A 88 -50.89 11.48 -34.79
CA ASP A 88 -49.88 11.07 -33.82
C ASP A 88 -50.17 9.68 -33.25
N GLU A 89 -49.10 8.92 -33.04
CA GLU A 89 -49.18 7.53 -32.59
C GLU A 89 -48.42 7.37 -31.27
N GLU A 90 -49.11 6.84 -30.25
CA GLU A 90 -48.50 6.46 -28.97
C GLU A 90 -48.32 4.94 -28.91
N LYS A 91 -47.09 4.50 -28.67
CA LYS A 91 -46.78 3.08 -28.43
C LYS A 91 -46.52 2.85 -26.95
N ARG A 92 -47.31 1.96 -26.36
CA ARG A 92 -47.20 1.58 -24.96
C ARG A 92 -46.78 0.11 -24.82
N GLN A 93 -45.92 -0.18 -23.87
CA GLN A 93 -45.45 -1.53 -23.57
C GLN A 93 -45.29 -1.71 -22.06
N VAL A 94 -45.52 -2.92 -21.58
CA VAL A 94 -45.10 -3.31 -20.23
C VAL A 94 -43.57 -3.31 -20.17
N LYS A 95 -43.03 -2.66 -19.14
CA LYS A 95 -41.59 -2.64 -18.93
C LYS A 95 -41.14 -4.02 -18.43
N ASP A 96 -40.14 -4.60 -19.09
CA ASP A 96 -39.55 -5.87 -18.68
C ASP A 96 -38.59 -5.68 -17.49
N TYR A 97 -39.17 -5.63 -16.28
CA TYR A 97 -38.41 -5.54 -15.04
C TYR A 97 -37.67 -6.84 -14.72
N ALA A 98 -38.20 -8.00 -15.12
CA ALA A 98 -37.57 -9.30 -14.88
C ALA A 98 -36.18 -9.38 -15.52
N THR A 99 -36.03 -9.04 -16.81
CA THR A 99 -34.70 -9.05 -17.43
C THR A 99 -33.76 -7.97 -16.89
N LEU A 100 -34.30 -6.85 -16.39
CA LEU A 100 -33.50 -5.84 -15.70
C LEU A 100 -32.96 -6.38 -14.36
N ILE A 101 -33.81 -7.03 -13.57
CA ILE A 101 -33.49 -7.64 -12.28
C ILE A 101 -32.44 -8.75 -12.46
N ASP A 102 -32.62 -9.63 -13.44
CA ASP A 102 -31.65 -10.70 -13.75
C ASP A 102 -30.27 -10.13 -14.10
N ARG A 103 -30.24 -9.09 -14.94
CA ARG A 103 -28.99 -8.42 -15.32
C ARG A 103 -28.30 -7.78 -14.12
N LEU A 104 -29.05 -7.13 -13.24
CA LEU A 104 -28.51 -6.50 -12.02
C LEU A 104 -27.98 -7.55 -11.05
N THR A 105 -28.67 -8.68 -10.91
CA THR A 105 -28.26 -9.80 -10.06
C THR A 105 -26.96 -10.43 -10.57
N GLY A 106 -26.86 -10.71 -11.87
CA GLY A 106 -25.62 -11.21 -12.48
C GLY A 106 -24.45 -10.22 -12.38
N ARG A 107 -24.73 -8.91 -12.43
CA ARG A 107 -23.71 -7.89 -12.19
C ARG A 107 -23.23 -7.90 -10.73
N ILE A 108 -24.13 -8.07 -9.76
CA ILE A 108 -23.76 -8.22 -8.34
C ILE A 108 -22.86 -9.45 -8.14
N GLU A 109 -23.24 -10.59 -8.69
CA GLU A 109 -22.42 -11.82 -8.61
C GLU A 109 -21.01 -11.58 -9.17
N SER A 110 -20.91 -11.00 -10.36
CA SER A 110 -19.62 -10.69 -11.01
C SER A 110 -18.74 -9.78 -10.15
N LEU A 111 -19.35 -8.78 -9.49
CA LEU A 111 -18.65 -7.85 -8.63
C LEU A 111 -18.21 -8.48 -7.30
N GLU A 112 -19.04 -9.33 -6.69
CA GLU A 112 -18.65 -10.09 -5.49
C GLU A 112 -17.49 -11.04 -5.77
N LEU A 113 -17.51 -11.75 -6.91
CA LEU A 113 -16.38 -12.58 -7.34
C LEU A 113 -15.11 -11.74 -7.50
N ARG A 114 -15.22 -10.56 -8.11
CA ARG A 114 -14.08 -9.66 -8.28
C ARG A 114 -13.53 -9.16 -6.94
N ARG A 115 -14.42 -8.88 -5.98
CA ARG A 115 -14.06 -8.48 -4.62
C ARG A 115 -13.24 -9.56 -3.92
N VAL A 116 -13.70 -10.81 -3.95
CA VAL A 116 -12.98 -11.95 -3.35
C VAL A 116 -11.61 -12.14 -4.00
N GLN A 117 -11.52 -12.02 -5.34
CA GLN A 117 -10.24 -12.12 -6.05
C GLN A 117 -9.24 -11.04 -5.60
N ILE A 118 -9.68 -9.80 -5.46
CA ILE A 118 -8.81 -8.70 -5.02
C ILE A 118 -8.30 -8.97 -3.60
N LEU A 119 -9.18 -9.39 -2.69
CA LEU A 119 -8.79 -9.72 -1.31
C LEU A 119 -7.78 -10.87 -1.25
N ALA A 120 -7.96 -11.91 -2.08
CA ALA A 120 -7.04 -13.03 -2.15
C ALA A 120 -5.65 -12.58 -2.67
N ILE A 121 -5.61 -11.74 -3.71
CA ILE A 121 -4.36 -11.18 -4.24
C ILE A 121 -3.66 -10.33 -3.17
N GLN A 122 -4.40 -9.46 -2.48
CA GLN A 122 -3.85 -8.62 -1.41
C GLN A 122 -3.22 -9.48 -0.31
N ALA A 123 -3.93 -10.49 0.19
CA ALA A 123 -3.42 -11.40 1.21
C ALA A 123 -2.15 -12.16 0.76
N ASP A 124 -2.11 -12.63 -0.49
CA ASP A 124 -0.92 -13.29 -1.06
C ASP A 124 0.27 -12.32 -1.18
N THR A 125 0.03 -11.08 -1.62
CA THR A 125 1.07 -10.06 -1.71
C THR A 125 1.64 -9.69 -0.34
N ASP A 126 0.79 -9.59 0.68
CA ASP A 126 1.22 -9.28 2.05
C ASP A 126 2.04 -10.43 2.65
N LEU A 127 1.62 -11.68 2.40
CA LEU A 127 2.36 -12.87 2.84
C LEU A 127 3.74 -12.95 2.17
N LYS A 128 3.82 -12.68 0.86
CA LYS A 128 5.09 -12.65 0.11
C LYS A 128 6.00 -11.53 0.61
N ARG A 129 5.44 -10.33 0.87
CA ARG A 129 6.19 -9.22 1.45
C ARG A 129 6.77 -9.58 2.81
N GLY A 130 5.98 -10.19 3.68
CA GLY A 130 6.43 -10.64 5.01
C GLY A 130 7.47 -11.76 4.96
N LYS A 131 7.44 -12.65 3.96
CA LYS A 131 8.52 -13.64 3.73
C LYS A 131 9.82 -12.96 3.31
N ASN A 132 9.77 -12.09 2.32
CA ASN A 132 10.94 -11.37 1.82
C ASN A 132 11.64 -10.55 2.91
N VAL A 133 10.88 -9.94 3.82
CA VAL A 133 11.43 -9.20 4.97
C VAL A 133 12.17 -10.15 5.91
N ARG A 134 11.55 -11.26 6.31
CA ARG A 134 12.16 -12.27 7.18
C ARG A 134 13.41 -12.88 6.57
N ASP A 135 13.40 -13.18 5.27
CA ASP A 135 14.56 -13.71 4.56
C ASP A 135 15.70 -12.67 4.52
N GLY A 136 15.36 -11.39 4.36
CA GLY A 136 16.31 -10.29 4.45
C GLY A 136 16.95 -10.16 5.84
N GLU A 137 16.15 -10.23 6.90
CA GLU A 137 16.61 -10.22 8.29
C GLU A 137 17.52 -11.41 8.60
N MET A 138 17.13 -12.62 8.18
CA MET A 138 17.95 -13.83 8.32
C MET A 138 19.31 -13.69 7.63
N ASN A 139 19.33 -13.18 6.39
CA ASN A 139 20.57 -12.95 5.65
C ASN A 139 21.48 -11.93 6.36
N GLN A 140 20.93 -10.90 6.99
CA GLN A 140 21.72 -9.94 7.77
C GLN A 140 22.34 -10.60 8.99
N VAL A 141 21.56 -11.38 9.76
CA VAL A 141 22.05 -12.14 10.92
C VAL A 141 23.16 -13.11 10.51
N ASP A 142 23.00 -13.83 9.40
CA ASP A 142 24.02 -14.75 8.88
C ASP A 142 25.33 -14.02 8.51
N VAL A 143 25.23 -12.83 7.92
CA VAL A 143 26.40 -11.99 7.60
C VAL A 143 27.08 -11.51 8.88
N GLU A 144 26.32 -11.07 9.89
CA GLU A 144 26.87 -10.64 11.17
C GLU A 144 27.55 -11.77 11.93
N LEU A 145 26.93 -12.96 11.96
CA LEU A 145 27.53 -14.15 12.56
C LEU A 145 28.87 -14.51 11.88
N LYS A 146 28.92 -14.49 10.54
CA LYS A 146 30.17 -14.72 9.81
C LYS A 146 31.24 -13.69 10.12
N ARG A 147 30.88 -12.40 10.25
CA ARG A 147 31.81 -11.34 10.65
C ARG A 147 32.37 -11.57 12.05
N LEU A 148 31.50 -11.88 13.02
CA LEU A 148 31.91 -12.19 14.39
C LEU A 148 32.84 -13.41 14.47
N GLU A 149 32.58 -14.44 13.66
CA GLU A 149 33.44 -15.63 13.56
C GLU A 149 34.84 -15.28 13.05
N ILE A 150 34.92 -14.46 11.99
CA ILE A 150 36.20 -13.96 11.44
C ILE A 150 36.94 -13.11 12.49
N ASP A 151 36.24 -12.24 13.21
CA ASP A 151 36.83 -11.41 14.26
C ASP A 151 37.39 -12.27 15.42
N LYS A 152 36.70 -13.34 15.80
CA LYS A 152 37.23 -14.30 16.79
C LYS A 152 38.47 -15.01 16.26
N GLN A 153 38.45 -15.48 15.02
CA GLN A 153 39.60 -16.17 14.42
C GLN A 153 40.82 -15.25 14.28
N THR A 154 40.63 -13.98 13.89
CA THR A 154 41.72 -13.01 13.78
C THR A 154 42.31 -12.68 15.14
N ARG A 155 41.49 -12.46 16.17
CA ARG A 155 41.97 -12.28 17.55
C ARG A 155 42.73 -13.50 18.06
N ALA A 156 42.22 -14.70 17.83
CA ALA A 156 42.91 -15.94 18.21
C ALA A 156 44.27 -16.07 17.51
N LYS A 157 44.35 -15.75 16.21
CA LYS A 157 45.61 -15.74 15.46
C LYS A 157 46.58 -14.68 15.97
N GLN A 158 46.11 -13.47 16.28
CA GLN A 158 46.95 -12.42 16.88
C GLN A 158 47.49 -12.83 18.25
N LEU A 159 46.69 -13.48 19.08
CA LEU A 159 47.14 -14.04 20.36
C LEU A 159 48.17 -15.16 20.17
N SER A 160 48.07 -15.97 19.11
CA SER A 160 49.05 -17.02 18.82
C SER A 160 50.31 -16.52 18.09
N SER A 161 50.21 -15.45 17.28
CA SER A 161 51.32 -14.89 16.49
C SER A 161 52.02 -13.73 17.19
N GLY A 162 51.37 -13.11 18.16
CA GLY A 162 52.02 -12.20 19.09
C GLY A 162 53.05 -13.02 19.85
N ALA A 163 54.32 -12.82 19.50
CA ALA A 163 55.42 -13.28 20.32
C ALA A 163 55.08 -12.89 21.76
N VAL A 164 54.94 -13.88 22.63
CA VAL A 164 54.97 -13.67 24.07
C VAL A 164 56.35 -13.08 24.33
N THR A 165 56.49 -11.77 24.19
CA THR A 165 57.64 -11.04 24.68
C THR A 165 57.44 -11.08 26.18
N ASN A 166 57.90 -12.17 26.80
CA ASN A 166 58.20 -12.13 28.22
C ASN A 166 59.03 -10.87 28.40
N ASN A 167 58.54 -9.90 29.19
CA ASN A 167 59.30 -8.75 29.64
C ASN A 167 60.43 -9.27 30.54
N ILE A 168 61.39 -9.97 29.95
CA ILE A 168 62.65 -10.33 30.57
C ILE A 168 63.44 -9.04 30.53
N MET A 169 63.25 -8.23 31.57
CA MET A 169 64.16 -7.13 31.86
C MET A 169 65.56 -7.74 31.98
N PRO A 170 66.55 -7.31 31.17
CA PRO A 170 67.91 -7.78 31.34
C PRO A 170 68.38 -7.37 32.74
N VAL A 171 68.65 -8.37 33.59
CA VAL A 171 69.24 -8.13 34.90
C VAL A 171 70.68 -7.68 34.64
N PRO A 172 71.08 -6.47 35.05
CA PRO A 172 72.44 -6.03 34.85
C PRO A 172 73.38 -6.87 35.74
N THR A 173 74.41 -7.44 35.12
CA THR A 173 75.52 -8.06 35.86
C THR A 173 76.48 -6.95 36.27
N ALA A 174 76.56 -6.67 37.56
CA ALA A 174 77.52 -5.74 38.14
C ALA A 174 78.47 -6.50 39.08
N ASP A 175 79.77 -6.35 38.84
CA ASP A 175 80.85 -7.06 39.55
C ASP A 175 81.28 -6.36 40.85
N SER A 176 80.61 -5.25 41.22
CA SER A 176 80.84 -4.49 42.45
C SER A 176 79.58 -3.75 42.93
N VAL A 177 79.51 -3.43 44.23
CA VAL A 177 78.36 -2.72 44.83
C VAL A 177 78.17 -1.33 44.24
N ASP A 178 79.27 -0.60 43.98
CA ASP A 178 79.20 0.74 43.36
C ASP A 178 78.67 0.69 41.92
N SER A 179 78.94 -0.41 41.21
CA SER A 179 78.41 -0.65 39.86
C SER A 179 76.89 -0.90 39.90
N TRP A 180 76.37 -1.55 40.95
CA TRP A 180 74.93 -1.75 41.13
C TRP A 180 74.17 -0.43 41.31
N GLU A 181 74.68 0.48 42.13
CA GLU A 181 74.03 1.78 42.36
C GLU A 181 73.95 2.63 41.10
N GLN A 182 75.02 2.61 40.28
CA GLN A 182 75.02 3.34 39.01
C GLN A 182 74.02 2.77 38.02
N VAL A 183 73.94 1.45 37.89
CA VAL A 183 73.02 0.83 36.93
C VAL A 183 71.56 0.98 37.38
N ALA A 184 71.29 0.86 38.68
CA ALA A 184 69.96 1.09 39.24
C ALA A 184 69.51 2.54 39.01
N SER A 185 70.38 3.52 39.26
CA SER A 185 70.08 4.94 39.03
C SER A 185 69.81 5.23 37.55
N ALA A 186 70.64 4.68 36.66
CA ALA A 186 70.46 4.84 35.21
C ALA A 186 69.15 4.20 34.69
N GLN A 187 68.73 3.07 35.24
CA GLN A 187 67.42 2.47 34.92
C GLN A 187 66.25 3.31 35.45
N GLN A 188 66.40 3.90 36.65
CA GLN A 188 65.39 4.74 37.24
C GLN A 188 65.21 6.05 36.47
N ASP A 189 66.30 6.69 36.05
CA ASP A 189 66.25 7.90 35.21
C ASP A 189 65.61 7.61 33.84
N LYS A 190 65.96 6.46 33.25
CA LYS A 190 65.39 6.03 31.96
C LYS A 190 63.88 5.74 32.05
N THR A 191 63.40 5.21 33.18
CA THR A 191 61.96 4.97 33.39
C THR A 191 61.20 6.27 33.74
N LEU A 192 61.87 7.23 34.37
CA LEU A 192 61.31 8.54 34.72
C LEU A 192 61.48 9.60 33.61
N GLY A 193 62.15 9.25 32.50
CA GLY A 193 62.34 10.12 31.34
C GLY A 193 63.19 11.36 31.61
N ARG A 194 64.18 11.24 32.51
CA ARG A 194 65.12 12.32 32.86
C ARG A 194 66.46 12.17 32.15
#